data_AF-A0A6I9N1X3-F1
#
_entry.id   AF-A0A6I9N1X3-F1
#
_cell.length_a   1.000
_cell.length_b   1.000
_cell.length_c   1.000
_cell.angle_alpha   90.00
_cell.angle_beta   90.00
_cell.angle_gamma   90.00
#
_symmetry.space_group_name_H-M   'P 1'
#
loop_
_entity.id
_entity.type
_entity.pdbx_description
1 polymer ?
#
loop_
_entity_poly.entity_id
_entity_poly.type
_entity_poly.pdbx_seq_one_letter_code
_entity_poly.pdbx_strand_id
1 'polypeptide(L)'
;MSQRTERRGGIHVDQSDLLCKNGCGYYGNAAWQALCSKCWREEYQKVRHQQIQDDWALAAKLQREEEAAYASSHGSQTQPPPQSTNPQPGHASLGPFSKFEEKKTNEKTRKVTTVKKFFSPSSRSAPKKETQEGKTPSPSLSRRASFDTDQVSKDFMDFLKNLHKPGREIHKQCRAFIVTMSSKKVQ
;
A
#
# COMPACT_ATOMS: atom_id res chain seq x y z
N MET A 1 58.51 -11.82 1.57
CA MET A 1 57.62 -10.71 1.98
C MET A 1 57.18 -9.97 0.72
N SER A 2 55.92 -10.11 0.30
CA SER A 2 55.43 -9.49 -0.94
C SER A 2 54.72 -8.19 -0.59
N GLN A 3 55.37 -7.08 -0.90
CA GLN A 3 54.89 -5.72 -0.63
C GLN A 3 53.78 -5.39 -1.65
N ARG A 4 52.52 -5.60 -1.28
CA ARG A 4 51.38 -5.14 -2.06
C ARG A 4 51.22 -3.65 -1.82
N THR A 5 51.93 -2.87 -2.62
CA THR A 5 51.91 -1.40 -2.64
C THR A 5 50.48 -0.90 -2.77
N GLU A 6 50.15 0.07 -1.91
CA GLU A 6 48.90 0.83 -1.90
C GLU A 6 48.44 1.23 -3.30
N ARG A 7 47.26 0.74 -3.69
CA ARG A 7 46.39 1.45 -4.64
C ARG A 7 45.14 1.90 -3.90
N ARG A 8 45.30 2.80 -2.93
CA ARG A 8 44.19 3.65 -2.49
C ARG A 8 44.09 4.77 -3.51
N GLY A 9 43.38 4.52 -4.61
CA GLY A 9 42.96 5.58 -5.51
C GLY A 9 42.17 6.58 -4.68
N GLY A 10 42.68 7.80 -4.57
CA GLY A 10 42.00 8.87 -3.84
C GLY A 10 40.58 9.01 -4.39
N ILE A 11 39.59 8.99 -3.50
CA ILE A 11 38.21 9.27 -3.86
C ILE A 11 38.18 10.76 -4.20
N HIS A 12 38.22 11.08 -5.49
CA HIS A 12 38.00 12.43 -5.96
C HIS A 12 36.51 12.73 -5.82
N VAL A 13 36.18 13.70 -4.97
CA VAL A 13 34.81 14.23 -4.80
C VAL A 13 34.88 15.70 -5.17
N ASP A 14 34.15 16.12 -6.20
CA ASP A 14 34.07 17.53 -6.54
C ASP A 14 33.10 18.25 -5.59
N GLN A 15 33.30 19.56 -5.42
CA GLN A 15 32.38 20.38 -4.63
C GLN A 15 30.96 20.33 -5.19
N SER A 16 30.79 20.25 -6.52
CA SER A 16 29.48 20.10 -7.14
C SER A 16 28.78 18.80 -6.75
N ASP A 17 29.53 17.72 -6.52
CA ASP A 17 28.97 16.40 -6.18
C ASP A 17 28.35 16.36 -4.79
N LEU A 18 28.77 17.27 -3.91
CA LEU A 18 28.24 17.42 -2.56
C LEU A 18 26.97 18.29 -2.55
N LEU A 19 26.79 19.15 -3.55
CA LEU A 19 25.70 20.12 -3.59
C LEU A 19 24.38 19.51 -4.06
N CYS A 20 23.28 20.16 -3.66
CA CYS A 20 21.94 19.78 -4.05
C CYS A 20 21.83 19.85 -5.57
N LYS A 21 21.31 18.78 -6.18
CA LYS A 21 21.13 18.67 -7.63
C LYS A 21 20.25 19.77 -8.24
N ASN A 22 19.37 20.40 -7.44
CA ASN A 22 18.56 21.54 -7.85
C ASN A 22 19.32 22.88 -7.84
N GLY A 23 20.62 22.90 -7.52
CA GLY A 23 21.43 24.11 -7.56
C GLY A 23 21.06 25.17 -6.51
N CYS A 24 20.39 24.79 -5.42
CA CYS A 24 19.90 25.74 -4.42
C CYS A 24 20.96 26.19 -3.39
N GLY A 25 22.22 25.78 -3.56
CA GLY A 25 23.35 26.15 -2.69
C GLY A 25 23.49 25.35 -1.39
N TYR A 26 22.54 24.47 -1.07
CA TYR A 26 22.64 23.53 0.05
C TYR A 26 23.26 22.21 -0.38
N TYR A 27 23.78 21.42 0.57
CA TYR A 27 24.28 20.07 0.29
C TYR A 27 23.14 19.09 -0.01
N GLY A 28 23.41 18.18 -0.95
CA GLY A 28 22.54 17.07 -1.33
C GLY A 28 22.74 15.86 -0.43
N ASN A 29 21.70 15.03 -0.29
CA ASN A 29 21.81 13.74 0.39
C ASN A 29 21.73 12.58 -0.62
N ALA A 30 22.69 11.66 -0.59
CA ALA A 30 22.70 10.48 -1.46
C ALA A 30 21.44 9.61 -1.31
N ALA A 31 20.86 9.52 -0.11
CA ALA A 31 19.64 8.76 0.13
C ALA A 31 18.41 9.34 -0.61
N TRP A 32 18.44 10.63 -0.93
CA TRP A 32 17.36 11.36 -1.60
C TRP A 32 17.84 11.98 -2.91
N GLN A 33 18.55 11.19 -3.73
CA GLN A 33 18.99 11.55 -5.09
C GLN A 33 19.83 12.85 -5.15
N ALA A 34 20.68 13.07 -4.15
CA ALA A 34 21.47 14.28 -3.99
C ALA A 34 20.62 15.56 -3.91
N LEU A 35 19.39 15.47 -3.41
CA LEU A 35 18.57 16.63 -3.08
C LEU A 35 18.76 17.03 -1.62
N CYS A 36 18.70 18.33 -1.34
CA CYS A 36 18.59 18.82 0.02
C CYS A 36 17.19 18.52 0.57
N SER A 37 17.01 18.62 1.89
CA SER A 37 15.74 18.31 2.57
C SER A 37 14.54 19.12 2.05
N LYS A 38 14.76 20.40 1.66
CA LYS A 38 13.72 21.27 1.11
C LYS A 38 13.30 20.82 -0.29
N CYS A 39 14.27 20.68 -1.20
CA CYS A 39 14.00 20.27 -2.58
C CYS A 39 13.43 18.85 -2.66
N TRP A 40 13.89 17.93 -1.80
CA TRP A 40 13.31 16.60 -1.69
C TRP A 40 11.84 16.66 -1.27
N ARG A 41 11.49 17.49 -0.28
CA ARG A 41 10.10 17.64 0.17
C ARG A 41 9.20 18.17 -0.95
N GLU A 42 9.66 19.15 -1.70
CA GLU A 42 8.92 19.71 -2.83
C GLU A 42 8.67 18.63 -3.91
N GLU A 43 9.70 17.87 -4.28
CA GLU A 43 9.58 16.80 -5.28
C GLU A 43 8.67 15.68 -4.80
N TYR A 44 8.84 15.24 -3.55
CA TYR A 44 7.98 14.24 -2.92
C TYR A 44 6.50 14.68 -2.90
N GLN A 45 6.23 15.97 -2.62
CA GLN A 45 4.88 16.49 -2.67
C GLN A 45 4.30 16.45 -4.09
N LYS A 46 5.06 16.83 -5.12
CA LYS A 46 4.59 16.73 -6.52
C LYS A 46 4.25 15.30 -6.90
N VAL A 47 5.15 14.35 -6.63
CA VAL A 47 4.94 12.93 -6.93
C VAL A 47 3.69 12.41 -6.22
N ARG A 48 3.52 12.75 -4.94
CA ARG A 48 2.33 12.38 -4.16
C ARG A 48 1.05 12.98 -4.75
N HIS A 49 1.07 14.25 -5.15
CA HIS A 49 -0.11 14.89 -5.75
C HIS A 49 -0.48 14.25 -7.09
N GLN A 50 0.52 13.95 -7.94
CA GLN A 50 0.30 13.25 -9.19
C GLN A 50 -0.32 11.87 -8.93
N GLN A 51 0.22 11.11 -7.98
CA GLN A 51 -0.34 9.80 -7.63
C GLN A 51 -1.80 9.89 -7.18
N ILE A 52 -2.15 10.87 -6.34
CA ILE A 52 -3.54 11.07 -5.89
C ILE A 52 -4.46 11.39 -7.08
N GLN A 53 -3.99 12.20 -8.03
CA GLN A 53 -4.78 12.53 -9.23
C GLN A 53 -4.99 11.31 -10.13
N ASP A 54 -3.94 10.52 -10.33
CA ASP A 54 -4.00 9.30 -11.13
C ASP A 54 -4.95 8.27 -10.50
N ASP A 55 -4.85 8.08 -9.17
CA ASP A 55 -5.75 7.21 -8.41
C ASP A 55 -7.21 7.66 -8.52
N TRP A 56 -7.46 8.97 -8.45
CA TRP A 56 -8.80 9.54 -8.62
C TRP A 56 -9.35 9.30 -10.03
N ALA A 57 -8.52 9.50 -11.07
CA ALA A 57 -8.91 9.24 -12.45
C ALA A 57 -9.19 7.74 -12.70
N LEU A 58 -8.38 6.86 -12.12
CA LEU A 58 -8.58 5.43 -12.18
C LEU A 58 -9.89 5.02 -11.48
N ALA A 59 -10.15 5.56 -10.29
CA ALA A 59 -11.40 5.32 -9.57
C ALA A 59 -12.63 5.77 -10.38
N ALA A 60 -12.56 6.94 -11.02
CA ALA A 60 -13.64 7.44 -11.88
C ALA A 60 -13.88 6.53 -13.10
N LYS A 61 -12.80 5.97 -13.69
CA LYS A 61 -12.91 5.02 -14.80
C LYS A 61 -13.57 3.70 -14.36
N LEU A 62 -13.12 3.13 -13.24
CA LEU A 62 -13.68 1.90 -12.68
C LEU A 62 -15.16 2.06 -12.34
N GLN A 63 -15.56 3.20 -11.78
CA GLN A 63 -16.95 3.50 -11.46
C GLN A 63 -17.85 3.49 -12.71
N ARG A 64 -17.38 4.07 -13.82
CA ARG A 64 -18.11 4.09 -15.09
C ARG A 64 -18.26 2.70 -15.69
N GLU A 65 -17.22 1.88 -15.59
CA GLU A 65 -17.25 0.51 -16.08
C GLU A 65 -18.21 -0.36 -15.26
N GLU A 66 -18.24 -0.20 -13.93
CA GLU A 66 -19.22 -0.87 -13.05
C GLU A 66 -20.65 -0.48 -13.43
N GLU A 67 -20.92 0.81 -13.66
CA GLU A 67 -22.24 1.29 -14.07
C GLU A 67 -22.66 0.73 -15.44
N ALA A 68 -21.74 0.68 -16.41
CA ALA A 68 -22.00 0.10 -17.72
C ALA A 68 -22.28 -1.41 -17.64
N ALA A 69 -21.53 -2.15 -16.81
CA ALA A 69 -21.76 -3.57 -16.58
C ALA A 69 -23.13 -3.81 -15.93
N TYR A 70 -23.50 -2.99 -14.94
CA TYR A 70 -24.81 -3.06 -14.27
C TYR A 70 -25.96 -2.77 -15.25
N ALA A 71 -25.84 -1.73 -16.08
CA ALA A 71 -26.83 -1.41 -17.10
C ALA A 71 -26.99 -2.56 -18.12
N SER A 72 -25.88 -3.19 -18.53
CA SER A 72 -25.91 -4.33 -19.45
C SER A 72 -26.56 -5.58 -18.86
N SER A 73 -26.50 -5.81 -17.54
CA SER A 73 -27.15 -6.96 -16.89
C SER A 73 -28.63 -6.75 -16.56
N HIS A 74 -29.08 -5.50 -16.46
CA HIS A 74 -30.48 -5.16 -16.12
C HIS A 74 -31.32 -4.70 -17.32
N GLY A 75 -30.70 -4.47 -18.48
CA GLY A 75 -31.37 -4.00 -19.70
C GLY A 75 -32.16 -5.04 -20.51
N SER A 76 -32.29 -6.30 -20.08
CA SER A 76 -33.02 -7.35 -20.82
C SER A 76 -34.48 -7.55 -20.40
N GLN A 77 -35.12 -6.59 -19.72
CA GLN A 77 -36.52 -6.74 -19.27
C GLN A 77 -37.38 -5.48 -19.42
N THR A 78 -37.44 -4.91 -20.63
CA THR A 78 -38.52 -4.00 -21.02
C THR A 78 -38.96 -4.28 -22.46
N GLN A 79 -39.68 -5.39 -22.66
CA GLN A 79 -40.66 -5.43 -23.75
C GLN A 79 -41.93 -4.70 -23.27
N PRO A 80 -42.52 -3.78 -24.06
CA PRO A 80 -43.86 -3.29 -23.78
C PRO A 80 -44.84 -4.46 -23.93
N PRO A 81 -45.89 -4.56 -23.09
CA PRO A 81 -46.88 -5.61 -23.25
C PRO A 81 -47.60 -5.41 -24.59
N PRO A 82 -47.63 -6.41 -25.50
CA PRO A 82 -48.68 -6.39 -26.52
C PRO A 82 -50.00 -6.60 -25.78
N GLN A 83 -50.86 -5.59 -25.85
CA GLN A 83 -52.27 -5.74 -25.53
C GLN A 83 -52.85 -6.87 -26.40
N SER A 84 -53.69 -7.69 -25.77
CA SER A 84 -54.78 -8.52 -26.33
C SER A 84 -54.70 -9.99 -25.94
N THR A 85 -55.66 -10.37 -25.09
CA THR A 85 -56.47 -11.61 -25.10
C THR A 85 -55.85 -12.86 -25.73
N ASN A 86 -55.65 -13.89 -24.90
CA ASN A 86 -55.11 -15.17 -25.32
C ASN A 86 -56.08 -15.95 -26.25
N PRO A 87 -55.56 -16.73 -27.24
CA PRO A 87 -56.29 -17.44 -28.28
C PRO A 87 -56.24 -18.99 -28.17
N GLN A 88 -56.92 -19.67 -29.11
CA GLN A 88 -56.95 -21.12 -29.40
C GLN A 88 -55.63 -21.68 -30.01
N PRO A 89 -55.45 -23.02 -30.09
CA PRO A 89 -54.16 -23.68 -30.32
C PRO A 89 -53.86 -24.02 -31.80
N GLY A 90 -52.57 -24.06 -32.17
CA GLY A 90 -52.12 -24.71 -33.41
C GLY A 90 -50.68 -24.45 -33.87
N HIS A 91 -49.90 -25.53 -33.93
CA HIS A 91 -48.73 -25.82 -34.79
C HIS A 91 -47.31 -25.30 -34.47
N ALA A 92 -46.36 -26.18 -34.79
CA ALA A 92 -44.97 -26.29 -34.29
C ALA A 92 -43.92 -25.51 -35.10
N SER A 93 -42.82 -25.09 -34.44
CA SER A 93 -41.49 -24.92 -35.06
C SER A 93 -40.36 -24.97 -34.02
N LEU A 94 -39.15 -25.31 -34.46
CA LEU A 94 -38.08 -26.04 -33.76
C LEU A 94 -36.98 -25.15 -33.11
N GLY A 95 -36.71 -25.38 -31.81
CA GLY A 95 -35.42 -25.27 -31.09
C GLY A 95 -34.90 -23.88 -30.65
N PRO A 96 -34.05 -23.75 -29.60
CA PRO A 96 -33.28 -24.80 -28.91
C PRO A 96 -33.50 -24.94 -27.39
N PHE A 97 -33.56 -26.20 -26.94
CA PHE A 97 -33.04 -26.72 -25.67
C PHE A 97 -33.42 -25.98 -24.36
N SER A 98 -34.72 -25.96 -24.05
CA SER A 98 -35.19 -25.99 -22.66
C SER A 98 -34.90 -27.37 -22.08
N LYS A 99 -33.67 -27.57 -21.57
CA LYS A 99 -33.32 -28.70 -20.69
C LYS A 99 -31.98 -28.48 -20.00
N PHE A 100 -32.00 -27.73 -18.91
CA PHE A 100 -31.37 -28.23 -17.70
C PHE A 100 -32.36 -27.99 -16.57
N GLU A 101 -32.93 -29.11 -16.11
CA GLU A 101 -33.84 -29.20 -14.99
C GLU A 101 -33.40 -28.32 -13.83
N GLU A 102 -34.42 -27.75 -13.19
CA GLU A 102 -34.44 -27.23 -11.83
C GLU A 102 -33.77 -28.21 -10.85
N LYS A 103 -32.45 -28.26 -10.87
CA LYS A 103 -31.65 -29.05 -9.95
C LYS A 103 -31.37 -28.16 -8.75
N LYS A 104 -32.17 -28.37 -7.70
CA LYS A 104 -31.83 -27.98 -6.33
C LYS A 104 -30.35 -28.26 -6.08
N THR A 105 -29.53 -27.22 -6.10
CA THR A 105 -28.21 -27.27 -5.46
C THR A 105 -28.34 -26.57 -4.11
N ASN A 106 -28.43 -27.40 -3.07
CA ASN A 106 -27.96 -27.00 -1.76
C ASN A 106 -26.44 -26.86 -1.89
N GLU A 107 -25.96 -25.67 -2.25
CA GLU A 107 -24.55 -25.32 -2.05
C GLU A 107 -24.47 -23.97 -1.35
N LYS A 108 -24.59 -24.08 -0.02
CA LYS A 108 -23.87 -23.30 0.98
C LYS A 108 -23.45 -21.91 0.50
N THR A 109 -24.35 -20.94 0.71
CA THR A 109 -24.04 -19.51 0.84
C THR A 109 -22.70 -19.32 1.54
N ARG A 110 -21.63 -19.20 0.77
CA ARG A 110 -20.41 -18.54 1.21
C ARG A 110 -20.75 -17.07 1.12
N LYS A 111 -21.22 -16.57 2.26
CA LYS A 111 -21.32 -15.15 2.59
C LYS A 111 -19.92 -14.60 2.30
N VAL A 112 -19.71 -14.05 1.11
CA VAL A 112 -18.56 -13.19 0.89
C VAL A 112 -18.85 -12.01 1.81
N THR A 113 -18.13 -11.96 2.93
CA THR A 113 -18.14 -10.83 3.85
C THR A 113 -17.62 -9.63 3.05
N THR A 114 -18.51 -8.95 2.34
CA THR A 114 -18.20 -7.64 1.78
C THR A 114 -18.00 -6.75 2.99
N VAL A 115 -16.74 -6.53 3.37
CA VAL A 115 -16.37 -5.48 4.33
C VAL A 115 -16.52 -4.14 3.61
N LYS A 116 -17.75 -3.82 3.22
CA LYS A 116 -18.16 -2.51 2.75
C LYS A 116 -18.36 -1.62 3.96
N LYS A 117 -17.28 -1.38 4.70
CA LYS A 117 -17.12 -0.30 5.69
C LYS A 117 -15.63 -0.10 5.83
N PHE A 118 -15.11 1.05 5.41
CA PHE A 118 -14.08 1.84 6.12
C PHE A 118 -13.60 3.05 5.30
N PHE A 119 -14.43 3.72 4.51
CA PHE A 119 -14.10 5.08 4.04
C PHE A 119 -15.37 5.91 3.93
N SER A 120 -15.71 6.61 5.02
CA SER A 120 -16.64 7.74 4.95
C SER A 120 -15.86 8.98 4.51
N PRO A 121 -16.23 9.64 3.39
CA PRO A 121 -15.68 10.95 3.04
C PRO A 121 -16.42 12.00 3.88
N SER A 122 -15.78 12.53 4.92
CA SER A 122 -16.34 13.65 5.66
C SER A 122 -15.91 14.96 5.00
N SER A 123 -16.87 15.66 4.41
CA SER A 123 -16.71 17.03 3.95
C SER A 123 -17.55 17.99 4.80
N ARG A 124 -16.84 18.99 5.35
CA ARG A 124 -17.24 20.36 5.80
C ARG A 124 -17.88 20.55 7.17
N SER A 125 -17.14 21.25 8.05
CA SER A 125 -17.45 22.64 8.44
C SER A 125 -16.26 23.30 9.18
N ALA A 126 -16.09 24.61 8.97
CA ALA A 126 -15.30 25.55 9.80
C ALA A 126 -16.29 26.66 10.26
N PRO A 127 -15.96 27.67 11.10
CA PRO A 127 -14.73 27.97 11.86
C PRO A 127 -14.98 28.38 13.35
N LYS A 128 -13.94 28.45 14.20
CA LYS A 128 -13.68 29.55 15.18
C LYS A 128 -12.38 29.36 15.97
N LYS A 129 -11.71 30.50 16.21
CA LYS A 129 -10.51 30.72 17.05
C LYS A 129 -10.73 30.27 18.51
N GLU A 130 -9.71 29.71 19.15
CA GLU A 130 -8.95 30.37 20.23
C GLU A 130 -7.79 29.50 20.76
N THR A 131 -6.79 30.21 21.28
CA THR A 131 -5.51 29.76 21.83
C THR A 131 -5.66 28.95 23.12
N GLN A 132 -5.03 27.78 23.22
CA GLN A 132 -4.40 27.33 24.47
C GLN A 132 -3.38 26.21 24.24
N GLU A 133 -2.20 26.41 24.83
CA GLU A 133 -1.07 25.50 24.91
C GLU A 133 -1.47 24.20 25.62
N GLY A 134 -1.24 23.05 24.98
CA GLY A 134 -1.58 21.75 25.53
C GLY A 134 -0.68 20.66 24.96
N LYS A 135 0.31 20.25 25.75
CA LYS A 135 1.14 19.04 25.58
C LYS A 135 0.25 17.85 25.16
N THR A 136 0.36 17.44 23.90
CA THR A 136 -0.19 16.14 23.46
C THR A 136 0.89 15.07 23.67
N PRO A 137 0.58 13.97 24.36
CA PRO A 137 1.51 12.86 24.51
C PRO A 137 1.72 12.21 23.14
N SER A 138 2.99 12.17 22.73
CA SER A 138 3.46 11.42 21.57
C SER A 138 2.78 10.05 21.50
N PRO A 139 2.30 9.58 20.32
CA PRO A 139 1.89 8.19 20.18
C PRO A 139 3.12 7.34 20.45
N SER A 140 3.07 6.71 21.61
CA SER A 140 4.11 5.88 22.17
C SER A 140 4.51 4.78 21.18
N LEU A 141 5.78 4.40 21.31
CA LEU A 141 6.56 3.45 20.52
C LEU A 141 6.01 2.00 20.52
N SER A 142 4.70 1.79 20.63
CA SER A 142 4.04 0.56 20.18
C SER A 142 3.76 0.64 18.68
N ARG A 143 4.80 0.96 17.91
CA ARG A 143 4.79 0.76 16.48
C ARG A 143 4.78 -0.75 16.29
N ARG A 144 3.58 -1.28 16.06
CA ARG A 144 3.26 -2.53 15.37
C ARG A 144 4.50 -3.42 15.17
N ALA A 145 4.59 -4.53 15.91
CA ALA A 145 5.36 -5.68 15.45
C ALA A 145 4.76 -6.06 14.09
N SER A 146 5.30 -5.45 13.04
CA SER A 146 4.82 -5.54 11.68
C SER A 146 5.67 -6.59 10.98
N PHE A 147 5.14 -7.11 9.88
CA PHE A 147 5.85 -7.98 8.94
C PHE A 147 7.30 -7.51 8.66
N ASP A 148 7.53 -6.20 8.67
CA ASP A 148 8.84 -5.54 8.56
C ASP A 148 9.83 -5.94 9.67
N THR A 149 9.41 -6.00 10.94
CA THR A 149 10.27 -6.37 12.07
C THR A 149 10.70 -7.84 12.01
N ASP A 150 9.78 -8.73 11.60
CA ASP A 150 10.07 -10.14 11.40
C ASP A 150 11.00 -10.36 10.20
N GLN A 151 10.82 -9.59 9.12
CA GLN A 151 11.69 -9.65 7.94
C GLN A 151 13.10 -9.18 8.26
N VAL A 152 13.24 -8.03 8.93
CA VAL A 152 14.55 -7.49 9.35
C VAL A 152 15.27 -8.46 10.30
N SER A 153 14.53 -9.15 11.18
CA SER A 153 15.12 -10.16 12.07
C SER A 153 15.67 -11.37 11.31
N LYS A 154 15.00 -11.80 10.23
CA LYS A 154 15.47 -12.88 9.36
C LYS A 154 16.72 -12.46 8.59
N ASP A 155 16.68 -11.30 7.94
CA ASP A 155 17.80 -10.79 7.15
C ASP A 155 19.06 -10.60 8.02
N PHE A 156 18.88 -10.11 9.25
CA PHE A 156 19.95 -10.00 10.24
C PHE A 156 20.53 -11.37 10.63
N MET A 157 19.69 -12.36 10.90
CA MET A 157 20.16 -13.72 11.23
C MET A 157 20.90 -14.35 10.05
N ASP A 158 20.43 -14.17 8.82
CA ASP A 158 21.10 -14.69 7.64
C ASP A 158 22.46 -14.03 7.42
N PHE A 159 22.56 -12.71 7.57
CA PHE A 159 23.86 -12.01 7.56
C PHE A 159 24.85 -12.59 8.59
N LEU A 160 24.40 -12.87 9.81
CA LEU A 160 25.27 -13.43 10.84
C LEU A 160 25.71 -14.88 10.53
N LYS A 161 24.91 -15.66 9.79
CA LYS A 161 25.31 -17.01 9.37
C LYS A 161 26.54 -16.98 8.45
N ASN A 162 26.63 -15.99 7.56
CA ASN A 162 27.80 -15.80 6.69
C ASN A 162 29.09 -15.51 7.48
N LEU A 163 28.97 -14.92 8.68
CA LEU A 163 30.10 -14.63 9.56
C LEU A 163 30.50 -15.82 10.45
N HIS A 164 29.73 -16.91 10.49
CA HIS A 164 30.05 -18.14 11.23
C HIS A 164 30.36 -17.93 12.74
N LYS A 165 31.63 -18.03 13.18
CA LYS A 165 32.02 -17.90 14.60
C LYS A 165 31.75 -16.50 15.17
N PRO A 166 32.26 -15.39 14.58
CA PRO A 166 31.93 -14.05 15.06
C PRO A 166 30.42 -13.74 14.98
N GLY A 167 29.73 -14.26 13.97
CA GLY A 167 28.26 -14.09 13.87
C GLY A 167 27.50 -14.66 15.06
N ARG A 168 27.89 -15.85 15.54
CA ARG A 168 27.29 -16.47 16.74
C ARG A 168 27.53 -15.65 18.00
N GLU A 169 28.72 -15.11 18.18
CA GLU A 169 29.04 -14.29 19.35
C GLU A 169 28.27 -12.96 19.33
N ILE A 170 28.19 -12.30 18.17
CA ILE A 170 27.40 -11.07 18.01
C ILE A 170 25.93 -11.32 18.35
N HIS A 171 25.32 -12.39 17.83
CA HIS A 171 23.94 -12.73 18.14
C HIS A 171 23.71 -12.95 19.64
N LYS A 172 24.65 -13.64 20.31
CA LYS A 172 24.61 -13.88 21.76
C LYS A 172 24.67 -12.57 22.55
N GLN A 173 25.58 -11.67 22.20
CA GLN A 173 25.73 -10.36 22.84
C GLN A 173 24.49 -9.48 22.64
N CYS A 174 23.93 -9.45 21.43
CA CYS A 174 22.69 -8.73 21.14
C CYS A 174 21.52 -9.23 22.02
N ARG A 175 21.35 -10.55 22.16
CA ARG A 175 20.30 -11.11 23.03
C ARG A 175 20.53 -10.76 24.50
N ALA A 176 21.75 -10.90 25.00
CA ALA A 176 22.09 -10.55 26.38
C ALA A 176 21.79 -9.08 26.69
N PHE A 177 22.12 -8.18 25.75
CA PHE A 177 21.82 -6.76 25.85
C PHE A 177 20.31 -6.48 25.88
N ILE A 178 19.53 -7.09 24.97
CA ILE A 178 18.07 -6.91 24.93
C ILE A 178 17.44 -7.37 26.24
N VAL A 179 17.81 -8.55 26.75
CA VAL A 179 17.30 -9.06 28.03
C VAL A 179 17.62 -8.10 29.17
N THR A 180 18.85 -7.59 29.22
CA THR A 180 19.28 -6.63 30.25
C THR A 180 18.51 -5.30 30.15
N MET A 181 18.25 -4.81 28.94
CA MET A 181 17.47 -3.59 28.71
C MET A 181 15.98 -3.76 29.05
N SER A 182 15.42 -4.94 28.81
CA SER A 182 14.05 -5.27 29.19
C SER A 182 13.88 -5.33 30.71
N SER A 183 14.85 -5.91 31.44
CA SER A 183 14.83 -5.96 32.90
C SER A 183 14.99 -4.59 33.56
N LYS A 184 15.76 -3.67 32.96
CA LYS A 184 15.94 -2.29 33.44
C LYS A 184 14.70 -1.41 33.29
N LYS A 185 13.72 -1.82 32.48
CA LYS A 185 12.50 -1.04 32.21
C LYS A 185 11.35 -1.36 33.18
N VAL A 186 11.58 -2.29 34.13
CA VAL A 186 10.60 -2.80 35.11
C VAL A 186 10.95 -2.36 36.55
N GLN A 187 11.95 -1.49 36.73
CA GLN A 187 12.27 -0.82 38.00
C GLN A 187 12.01 0.68 37.89
#